data_AF-A0A2A5E1H3-F1
#
_entry.id   AF-A0A2A5E1H3-F1
#
_cell.length_a   1.000
_cell.length_b   1.000
_cell.length_c   1.000
_cell.angle_alpha   90.00
_cell.angle_beta   90.00
_cell.angle_gamma   90.00
#
_symmetry.space_group_name_H-M   'P 1'
#
loop_
_entity.id
_entity.type
_entity.pdbx_description
1 polymer ?
#
loop_
_entity_poly.entity_id
_entity_poly.type
_entity_poly.pdbx_seq_one_letter_code
_entity_poly.pdbx_strand_id
1 'polypeptide(L)'
;MTKDPLYSKLRAIGFNVNAPILAMKKKQPTINLNDLDIETILLQACYAVESDSRMLSLLFSWGKVHGNYIIANKFLKYYKSFAKYKGECPWVSAFCAYMVSLKKQKFQKGVVFIEKKIHLGGKAGLKMKGVVPYLKEINIFIPNGSIRIREQDAIRPDQLLESNLQYKCRYLYGANFRADIIYAILLGFKNPNRIAKALEISYENVRDVYNDFKKLQELKLIKT
;
A
#
# COMPACT_ATOMS: atom_id res chain seq x y z
N MET A 1 -14.66 23.39 2.49
CA MET A 1 -13.56 22.45 2.19
C MET A 1 -14.13 21.05 2.13
N THR A 2 -14.39 20.53 0.94
CA THR A 2 -14.69 19.12 0.70
C THR A 2 -13.49 18.30 1.18
N LYS A 3 -13.64 17.60 2.31
CA LYS A 3 -12.61 16.71 2.85
C LYS A 3 -12.37 15.61 1.83
N ASP A 4 -11.26 15.66 1.11
CA ASP A 4 -10.88 14.60 0.19
C ASP A 4 -10.80 13.27 0.96
N PRO A 5 -11.66 12.28 0.65
CA PRO A 5 -11.65 11.00 1.36
C PRO A 5 -10.31 10.28 1.23
N LEU A 6 -9.49 10.56 0.20
CA LEU A 6 -8.18 9.94 0.00
C LEU A 6 -7.20 10.29 1.12
N TYR A 7 -7.07 11.58 1.47
CA TYR A 7 -6.09 12.02 2.47
C TYR A 7 -6.37 11.44 3.87
N SER A 8 -7.65 11.24 4.21
CA SER A 8 -8.04 10.60 5.47
C SER A 8 -7.68 9.10 5.47
N LYS A 9 -7.81 8.43 4.31
CA LYS A 9 -7.36 7.04 4.10
C LYS A 9 -5.84 6.92 4.12
N LEU A 10 -5.12 7.85 3.50
CA LEU A 10 -3.66 7.90 3.52
C LEU A 10 -3.14 8.01 4.95
N ARG A 11 -3.73 8.90 5.76
CA ARG A 11 -3.38 9.00 7.17
C ARG A 11 -3.62 7.68 7.92
N ALA A 12 -4.72 6.99 7.62
CA ALA A 12 -5.05 5.70 8.25
C ALA A 12 -4.04 4.58 7.95
N ILE A 13 -3.32 4.64 6.82
CA ILE A 13 -2.26 3.67 6.47
C ILE A 13 -0.84 4.17 6.76
N GLY A 14 -0.68 5.31 7.43
CA GLY A 14 0.62 5.77 7.91
C GLY A 14 1.26 6.92 7.13
N PHE A 15 0.54 7.63 6.27
CA PHE A 15 1.06 8.88 5.73
C PHE A 15 0.95 9.99 6.78
N ASN A 16 2.01 10.79 6.94
CA ASN A 16 1.99 11.96 7.82
C ASN A 16 1.43 13.18 7.08
N VAL A 17 0.10 13.20 6.90
CA VAL A 17 -0.63 14.26 6.21
C VAL A 17 -1.66 14.91 7.15
N ASN A 18 -1.88 16.22 6.96
CA ASN A 18 -2.86 16.99 7.74
C ASN A 18 -4.30 16.67 7.30
N ALA A 19 -4.82 15.52 7.73
CA ALA A 19 -6.18 15.06 7.45
C ALA A 19 -6.81 14.42 8.70
N PRO A 20 -8.14 14.42 8.90
CA PRO A 20 -8.73 13.71 10.04
C PRO A 20 -8.45 12.21 9.97
N ILE A 21 -8.21 11.57 11.12
CA ILE A 21 -8.10 10.11 11.20
C ILE A 21 -9.51 9.54 10.99
N LEU A 22 -9.66 8.62 10.04
CA LEU A 22 -10.88 7.81 9.94
C LEU A 22 -10.96 6.93 11.19
N ALA A 23 -11.76 7.34 12.16
CA ALA A 23 -12.09 6.50 13.30
C ALA A 23 -12.88 5.29 12.80
N MET A 24 -12.33 4.08 12.92
CA MET A 24 -13.11 2.86 12.75
C MET A 24 -14.24 2.90 13.80
N LYS A 25 -15.48 3.13 13.37
CA LYS A 25 -16.64 2.98 14.24
C LYS A 25 -16.71 1.50 14.64
N LYS A 26 -16.42 1.19 15.91
CA LYS A 26 -16.36 -0.16 16.52
C LYS A 26 -17.61 -1.06 16.35
N LYS A 27 -18.66 -0.62 15.65
CA LYS A 27 -19.97 -1.29 15.54
C LYS A 27 -20.63 -1.11 14.16
N GLN A 28 -19.89 -1.23 13.05
CA GLN A 28 -20.54 -1.40 11.74
C GLN A 28 -20.50 -2.88 11.32
N PRO A 29 -21.67 -3.50 11.03
CA PRO A 29 -21.75 -4.92 10.67
C PRO A 29 -21.23 -5.24 9.25
N THR A 30 -20.72 -4.24 8.53
CA THR A 30 -20.20 -4.36 7.16
C THR A 30 -18.90 -3.57 7.00
N ILE A 31 -17.86 -3.92 7.76
CA ILE A 31 -16.51 -3.41 7.45
C ILE A 31 -16.12 -4.03 6.10
N ASN A 32 -16.11 -3.22 5.04
CA ASN A 32 -15.51 -3.61 3.78
C ASN A 32 -13.99 -3.63 3.99
N LEU A 33 -13.38 -4.83 3.96
CA LEU A 33 -11.94 -4.99 4.17
C LEU A 33 -11.11 -4.13 3.21
N ASN A 34 -11.68 -3.78 2.05
CA ASN A 34 -11.02 -2.99 1.01
C ASN A 34 -10.97 -1.48 1.33
N ASP A 35 -11.78 -0.96 2.25
CA ASP A 35 -11.84 0.48 2.50
C ASP A 35 -10.60 1.05 3.19
N LEU A 36 -9.89 0.21 3.94
CA LEU A 36 -8.67 0.54 4.69
C LEU A 36 -7.50 -0.39 4.32
N ASP A 37 -7.61 -1.07 3.19
CA ASP A 37 -6.56 -1.94 2.67
C ASP A 37 -5.37 -1.11 2.17
N ILE A 38 -4.18 -1.42 2.69
CA ILE A 38 -2.93 -0.71 2.38
C ILE A 38 -2.67 -0.66 0.87
N GLU A 39 -2.74 -1.80 0.17
CA GLU A 39 -2.46 -1.86 -1.26
C GLU A 39 -3.43 -1.01 -2.08
N THR A 40 -4.71 -1.10 -1.75
CA THR A 40 -5.77 -0.33 -2.41
C THR A 40 -5.54 1.18 -2.26
N ILE A 41 -5.20 1.64 -1.06
CA ILE A 41 -4.98 3.08 -0.79
C ILE A 41 -3.68 3.57 -1.45
N LEU A 42 -2.61 2.76 -1.45
CA LEU A 42 -1.38 3.08 -2.19
C LEU A 42 -1.63 3.20 -3.70
N LEU A 43 -2.46 2.33 -4.27
CA LEU A 43 -2.86 2.46 -5.68
C LEU A 43 -3.64 3.75 -5.91
N GLN A 44 -4.61 4.08 -5.06
CA GLN A 44 -5.34 5.35 -5.17
C GLN A 44 -4.40 6.56 -5.12
N ALA A 45 -3.38 6.53 -4.26
CA ALA A 45 -2.34 7.56 -4.25
C ALA A 45 -1.51 7.59 -5.55
N CYS A 46 -1.18 6.45 -6.15
CA CYS A 46 -0.48 6.44 -7.45
C CYS A 46 -1.29 7.15 -8.54
N TYR A 47 -2.60 6.90 -8.60
CA TYR A 47 -3.50 7.59 -9.55
C TYR A 47 -3.69 9.09 -9.23
N ALA A 48 -3.44 9.52 -8.00
CA ALA A 48 -3.52 10.93 -7.60
C ALA A 48 -2.26 11.74 -7.94
N VAL A 49 -1.19 11.11 -8.44
CA VAL A 49 0.07 11.83 -8.75
C VAL A 49 -0.09 12.83 -9.88
N GLU A 50 -0.95 12.56 -10.87
CA GLU A 50 -1.17 13.50 -11.99
C GLU A 50 -1.84 14.79 -11.54
N SER A 51 -2.75 14.71 -10.56
CA SER A 51 -3.44 15.87 -9.99
C SER A 51 -2.66 16.52 -8.85
N ASP A 52 -1.88 15.75 -8.09
CA ASP A 52 -1.01 16.25 -7.03
C ASP A 52 0.38 15.60 -7.11
N SER A 53 1.30 16.30 -7.79
CA SER A 53 2.68 15.83 -7.97
C SER A 53 3.44 15.56 -6.66
N ARG A 54 3.01 16.16 -5.52
CA ARG A 54 3.62 15.90 -4.21
C ARG A 54 3.33 14.47 -3.74
N MET A 55 2.25 13.86 -4.23
CA MET A 55 1.86 12.49 -3.87
C MET A 55 2.96 11.48 -4.22
N LEU A 56 3.74 11.71 -5.28
CA LEU A 56 4.86 10.84 -5.62
C LEU A 56 5.96 10.88 -4.55
N SER A 57 6.26 12.07 -4.04
CA SER A 57 7.21 12.24 -2.93
C SER A 57 6.71 11.55 -1.67
N LEU A 58 5.42 11.71 -1.35
CA LEU A 58 4.78 11.04 -0.21
C LEU A 58 4.82 9.50 -0.35
N LEU A 59 4.49 8.97 -1.54
CA LEU A 59 4.53 7.54 -1.83
C LEU A 59 5.94 6.97 -1.61
N PHE A 60 6.97 7.67 -2.09
CA PHE A 60 8.35 7.21 -1.94
C PHE A 60 8.81 7.30 -0.49
N SER A 61 8.47 8.38 0.22
CA SER A 61 8.70 8.50 1.67
C SER A 61 8.06 7.36 2.46
N TRP A 62 6.79 7.06 2.20
CA TRP A 62 6.06 5.96 2.83
C TRP A 62 6.68 4.60 2.47
N GLY A 63 7.01 4.38 1.20
CA GLY A 63 7.62 3.15 0.69
C GLY A 63 8.98 2.86 1.34
N LYS A 64 9.77 3.93 1.61
CA LYS A 64 11.05 3.83 2.33
C LYS A 64 10.87 3.25 3.72
N VAL A 65 9.90 3.76 4.48
CA VAL A 65 9.67 3.38 5.89
C VAL A 65 8.90 2.07 6.01
N HIS A 66 7.77 1.93 5.30
CA HIS A 66 6.80 0.86 5.52
C HIS A 66 6.75 -0.19 4.42
N GLY A 67 7.49 -0.01 3.33
CA GLY A 67 7.32 -0.83 2.14
C GLY A 67 7.65 -2.33 2.30
N ASN A 68 8.28 -2.74 3.40
CA ASN A 68 8.39 -4.16 3.77
C ASN A 68 7.03 -4.81 4.04
N TYR A 69 6.04 -4.04 4.49
CA TYR A 69 4.72 -4.51 4.92
C TYR A 69 3.65 -4.49 3.82
N ILE A 70 4.06 -4.21 2.57
CA ILE A 70 3.19 -4.37 1.39
C ILE A 70 3.27 -5.81 0.88
N ILE A 71 2.11 -6.39 0.53
CA ILE A 71 2.01 -7.66 -0.18
C ILE A 71 2.08 -7.38 -1.69
N ALA A 72 3.28 -7.42 -2.28
CA ALA A 72 3.51 -7.00 -3.66
C ALA A 72 2.63 -7.72 -4.70
N ASN A 73 2.41 -9.04 -4.55
CA ASN A 73 1.52 -9.78 -5.47
C ASN A 73 0.07 -9.29 -5.40
N LYS A 74 -0.41 -8.94 -4.21
CA LYS A 74 -1.75 -8.37 -3.99
C LYS A 74 -1.84 -6.98 -4.62
N PHE A 75 -0.83 -6.13 -4.39
CA PHE A 75 -0.73 -4.81 -4.99
C PHE A 75 -0.82 -4.87 -6.53
N LEU A 76 -0.05 -5.74 -7.16
CA LEU A 76 -0.05 -5.90 -8.62
C LEU A 76 -1.34 -6.55 -9.14
N LYS A 77 -1.97 -7.47 -8.39
CA LYS A 77 -3.29 -8.00 -8.73
C LYS A 77 -4.34 -6.89 -8.76
N TYR A 78 -4.36 -6.05 -7.73
CA TYR A 78 -5.27 -4.92 -7.64
C TYR A 78 -4.99 -3.87 -8.71
N TYR A 79 -3.72 -3.62 -9.04
CA TYR A 79 -3.37 -2.75 -10.16
C TYR A 79 -3.98 -3.24 -11.47
N LYS A 80 -3.84 -4.53 -11.80
CA LYS A 80 -4.44 -5.11 -13.02
C LYS A 80 -5.96 -4.90 -13.07
N SER A 81 -6.64 -4.99 -11.93
CA SER A 81 -8.08 -4.69 -11.85
C SER A 81 -8.34 -3.20 -12.04
N PHE A 82 -7.60 -2.32 -11.38
CA PHE A 82 -7.75 -0.86 -11.51
C PHE A 82 -7.50 -0.38 -12.94
N ALA A 83 -6.45 -0.87 -13.59
CA ALA A 83 -6.06 -0.50 -14.94
C ALA A 83 -7.16 -0.78 -15.97
N LYS A 84 -7.92 -1.87 -15.80
CA LYS A 84 -9.08 -2.18 -16.66
C LYS A 84 -10.17 -1.11 -16.63
N TYR A 85 -10.35 -0.43 -15.49
CA TYR A 85 -11.43 0.55 -15.31
C TYR A 85 -10.96 2.00 -15.39
N LYS A 86 -9.73 2.29 -14.97
CA LYS A 86 -9.17 3.65 -14.88
C LYS A 86 -8.06 3.94 -15.89
N GLY A 87 -7.65 2.94 -16.66
CA GLY A 87 -6.48 3.02 -17.54
C GLY A 87 -5.16 2.75 -16.80
N GLU A 88 -4.11 2.53 -17.58
CA GLU A 88 -2.75 2.31 -17.09
C GLU A 88 -2.24 3.54 -16.31
N CYS A 89 -1.52 3.30 -15.20
CA CYS A 89 -0.98 4.34 -14.35
C CYS A 89 0.55 4.22 -14.27
N PRO A 90 1.30 5.15 -14.90
CA PRO A 90 2.76 5.07 -14.95
C PRO A 90 3.40 5.18 -13.56
N TRP A 91 2.72 5.83 -12.63
CA TRP A 91 3.19 6.04 -11.26
C TRP A 91 3.23 4.76 -10.43
N VAL A 92 2.46 3.72 -10.82
CA VAL A 92 2.57 2.39 -10.23
C VAL A 92 3.93 1.76 -10.58
N SER A 93 4.33 1.83 -11.86
CA SER A 93 5.66 1.38 -12.30
C SER A 93 6.77 2.20 -11.64
N ALA A 94 6.61 3.53 -11.52
CA ALA A 94 7.54 4.39 -10.81
C ALA A 94 7.72 3.99 -9.34
N PHE A 95 6.61 3.70 -8.63
CA PHE A 95 6.66 3.19 -7.26
C PHE A 95 7.38 1.85 -7.18
N CYS A 96 7.05 0.89 -8.04
CA CYS A 96 7.74 -0.40 -8.10
C CYS A 96 9.25 -0.26 -8.36
N ALA A 97 9.66 0.60 -9.31
CA ALA A 97 11.06 0.86 -9.63
C ALA A 97 11.80 1.47 -8.43
N TYR A 98 11.16 2.41 -7.73
CA TYR A 98 11.70 2.96 -6.49
C TYR A 98 11.90 1.86 -5.43
N MET A 99 10.90 0.99 -5.22
CA MET A 99 10.99 -0.12 -4.26
C MET A 99 12.12 -1.11 -4.59
N VAL A 100 12.33 -1.41 -5.87
CA VAL A 100 13.46 -2.22 -6.34
C VAL A 100 14.80 -1.53 -6.08
N SER A 101 14.88 -0.20 -6.26
CA SER A 101 16.10 0.55 -5.93
C SER A 101 16.46 0.47 -4.43
N LEU A 102 15.46 0.33 -3.57
CA LEU A 102 15.59 0.01 -2.13
C LEU A 102 15.83 -1.49 -1.85
N LYS A 103 16.24 -2.28 -2.84
CA LYS A 103 16.51 -3.73 -2.75
C LYS A 103 15.29 -4.60 -2.41
N LYS A 104 14.06 -4.10 -2.60
CA LYS A 104 12.83 -4.88 -2.35
C LYS A 104 12.38 -5.60 -3.63
N GLN A 105 13.10 -6.67 -3.98
CA GLN A 105 12.95 -7.40 -5.25
C GLN A 105 11.55 -7.99 -5.52
N LYS A 106 10.72 -8.15 -4.49
CA LYS A 106 9.31 -8.58 -4.65
C LYS A 106 8.47 -7.66 -5.55
N PHE A 107 8.93 -6.43 -5.81
CA PHE A 107 8.29 -5.47 -6.71
C PHE A 107 8.77 -5.50 -8.16
N GLN A 108 9.78 -6.32 -8.49
CA GLN A 108 10.38 -6.35 -9.84
C GLN A 108 9.35 -6.57 -10.95
N LYS A 109 8.35 -7.43 -10.71
CA LYS A 109 7.26 -7.71 -11.68
C LYS A 109 6.39 -6.49 -12.01
N GLY A 110 6.40 -5.45 -11.18
CA GLY A 110 5.68 -4.21 -11.40
C GLY A 110 6.50 -3.13 -12.11
N VAL A 111 7.79 -3.36 -12.35
CA VAL A 111 8.65 -2.45 -13.11
C VAL A 111 8.40 -2.70 -14.59
N VAL A 112 7.58 -1.84 -15.20
CA VAL A 112 7.15 -1.96 -16.59
C VAL A 112 7.62 -0.74 -17.36
N PHE A 113 8.25 -0.98 -18.52
CA PHE A 113 8.63 0.08 -19.46
C PHE A 113 7.38 0.74 -20.05
N ILE A 114 7.35 2.07 -20.06
CA ILE A 114 6.21 2.83 -20.60
C ILE A 114 6.58 3.33 -21.99
N GLU A 115 5.79 3.01 -23.01
CA GLU A 115 6.10 3.39 -24.40
C GLU A 115 6.18 4.90 -24.59
N LYS A 116 5.24 5.63 -23.99
CA LYS A 116 5.21 7.09 -24.04
C LYS A 116 6.15 7.69 -23.01
N LYS A 117 6.98 8.63 -23.45
CA LYS A 117 7.89 9.38 -22.58
C LYS A 117 7.11 10.28 -21.62
N ILE A 118 7.24 10.04 -20.32
CA ILE A 118 6.56 10.81 -19.28
C ILE A 118 7.55 11.76 -18.63
N HIS A 119 7.15 13.01 -18.42
CA HIS A 119 7.95 14.02 -17.75
C HIS A 119 7.21 14.54 -16.52
N LEU A 120 7.90 14.56 -15.38
CA LEU A 120 7.42 15.27 -14.19
C LEU A 120 8.43 16.38 -13.85
N GLY A 121 7.98 17.63 -13.89
CA GLY A 121 8.82 18.81 -13.70
C GLY A 121 9.33 19.44 -15.01
N GLY A 122 10.08 20.55 -14.87
CA GLY A 122 10.52 21.35 -16.00
C GLY A 122 11.70 20.77 -16.78
N LYS A 123 11.70 20.94 -18.11
CA LYS A 123 12.79 20.50 -19.01
C LYS A 123 14.16 21.09 -18.66
N ALA A 124 14.20 22.32 -18.12
CA ALA A 124 15.43 22.95 -17.66
C ALA A 124 16.09 22.17 -16.50
N GLY A 125 15.28 21.65 -15.56
CA GLY A 125 15.77 20.84 -14.45
C GLY A 125 16.41 19.53 -14.90
N LEU A 126 15.87 18.90 -15.95
CA LEU A 126 16.45 17.68 -16.53
C LEU A 126 17.82 17.93 -17.15
N LYS A 127 18.01 19.06 -17.83
CA LYS A 127 19.31 19.44 -18.42
C LYS A 127 20.36 19.71 -17.35
N MET A 128 19.98 20.35 -16.24
CA MET A 128 20.91 20.74 -15.18
C MET A 128 21.26 19.61 -14.21
N LYS A 129 20.27 18.82 -13.77
CA LYS A 129 20.43 17.84 -12.68
C LYS A 129 20.50 16.39 -13.18
N GLY A 130 20.26 16.15 -14.47
CA GLY A 130 20.08 14.82 -15.01
C GLY A 130 18.76 14.18 -14.57
N VAL A 131 18.60 12.90 -14.89
CA VAL A 131 17.37 12.11 -14.66
C VAL A 131 17.59 11.13 -13.51
N VAL A 132 16.56 10.87 -12.71
CA VAL A 132 16.57 9.78 -11.72
C VAL A 132 16.83 8.43 -12.42
N PRO A 133 17.93 7.71 -12.13
CA PRO A 133 18.37 6.56 -12.93
C PRO A 133 17.34 5.44 -13.05
N TYR A 134 16.77 4.97 -11.94
CA TYR A 134 15.80 3.87 -11.93
C TYR A 134 14.44 4.22 -12.57
N LEU A 135 14.15 5.51 -12.79
CA LEU A 135 12.95 5.95 -13.51
C LEU A 135 13.21 6.11 -15.01
N LYS A 136 14.44 6.49 -15.38
CA LYS A 136 14.86 6.57 -16.78
C LYS A 136 14.68 5.24 -17.50
N GLU A 137 14.99 4.14 -16.83
CA GLU A 137 14.88 2.76 -17.35
C GLU A 137 13.44 2.38 -17.76
N ILE A 138 12.43 3.04 -17.21
CA ILE A 138 11.01 2.82 -17.52
C ILE A 138 10.37 3.99 -18.29
N ASN A 139 11.19 4.83 -18.94
CA ASN A 139 10.77 5.98 -19.74
C ASN A 139 10.08 7.12 -18.94
N ILE A 140 10.39 7.25 -17.65
CA ILE A 140 9.93 8.33 -16.77
C ILE A 140 11.08 9.29 -16.47
N PHE A 141 10.88 10.56 -16.82
CA PHE A 141 11.91 11.61 -16.77
C PHE A 141 11.60 12.63 -15.69
N ILE A 142 12.29 12.50 -14.58
CA ILE A 142 12.18 13.39 -13.42
C ILE A 142 13.56 13.94 -13.09
N PRO A 143 13.73 15.27 -12.92
CA PRO A 143 15.02 15.85 -12.55
C PRO A 143 15.57 15.23 -11.26
N ASN A 144 16.85 14.91 -11.22
CA ASN A 144 17.45 14.38 -10.01
C ASN A 144 17.28 15.36 -8.83
N GLY A 145 16.98 14.84 -7.65
CA GLY A 145 16.69 15.64 -6.45
C GLY A 145 15.38 16.44 -6.45
N SER A 146 14.52 16.30 -7.47
CA SER A 146 13.20 16.94 -7.46
C SER A 146 12.14 16.17 -6.66
N ILE A 147 12.33 14.86 -6.48
CA ILE A 147 11.50 14.04 -5.60
C ILE A 147 12.08 14.14 -4.20
N ARG A 148 11.32 14.74 -3.27
CA ARG A 148 11.77 14.93 -1.89
C ARG A 148 11.32 13.74 -1.05
N ILE A 149 12.25 12.84 -0.72
CA ILE A 149 11.99 11.65 0.08
C ILE A 149 12.41 11.92 1.53
N ARG A 150 11.46 11.90 2.47
CA ARG A 150 11.70 12.14 3.90
C ARG A 150 10.91 11.16 4.75
N GLU A 151 11.59 10.51 5.69
CA GLU A 151 10.95 9.54 6.59
C GLU A 151 9.89 10.20 7.48
N GLN A 152 10.05 11.49 7.81
CA GLN A 152 9.07 12.27 8.58
C GLN A 152 7.72 12.45 7.87
N ASP A 153 7.65 12.22 6.55
CA ASP A 153 6.39 12.26 5.79
C ASP A 153 5.59 10.95 5.95
N ALA A 154 6.12 9.98 6.69
CA ALA A 154 5.44 8.77 7.14
C ALA A 154 5.33 8.73 8.67
N ILE A 155 4.24 8.18 9.19
CA ILE A 155 4.03 7.93 10.62
C ILE A 155 5.06 6.89 11.07
N ARG A 156 5.61 7.02 12.28
CA ARG A 156 6.62 6.07 12.76
C ARG A 156 6.03 4.67 12.90
N PRO A 157 6.81 3.59 12.65
CA PRO A 157 6.29 2.22 12.72
C PRO A 157 5.61 1.86 14.05
N ASP A 158 6.19 2.27 15.18
CA ASP A 158 5.61 2.06 16.52
C ASP A 158 4.21 2.69 16.65
N GLN A 159 4.04 3.92 16.20
CA GLN A 159 2.74 4.61 16.21
C GLN A 159 1.73 3.96 15.26
N LEU A 160 2.19 3.47 14.10
CA LEU A 160 1.31 2.81 13.14
C LEU A 160 0.85 1.43 13.63
N LEU A 161 1.69 0.71 14.39
CA LEU A 161 1.32 -0.57 15.02
C LEU A 161 0.17 -0.42 16.02
N GLU A 162 0.07 0.71 16.71
CA GLU A 162 -1.01 1.00 17.65
C GLU A 162 -2.33 1.33 16.96
N SER A 163 -2.26 1.94 15.78
CA SER A 163 -3.42 2.55 15.12
C SER A 163 -3.94 1.78 13.90
N ASN A 164 -3.13 0.93 13.27
CA ASN A 164 -3.50 0.17 12.07
C ASN A 164 -3.37 -1.35 12.30
N LEU A 165 -4.52 -2.02 12.44
CA LEU A 165 -4.57 -3.45 12.73
C LEU A 165 -4.04 -4.32 11.57
N GLN A 166 -4.26 -3.93 10.31
CA GLN A 166 -3.72 -4.66 9.15
C GLN A 166 -2.19 -4.60 9.17
N TYR A 167 -1.63 -3.42 9.39
CA TYR A 167 -0.19 -3.20 9.53
C TYR A 167 0.39 -4.02 10.70
N LYS A 168 -0.27 -4.00 11.86
CA LYS A 168 0.09 -4.81 13.02
C LYS A 168 0.13 -6.31 12.71
N CYS A 169 -0.89 -6.82 12.01
CA CYS A 169 -0.91 -8.24 11.62
C CYS A 169 0.26 -8.57 10.68
N ARG A 170 0.56 -7.72 9.71
CA ARG A 170 1.68 -7.93 8.78
C ARG A 170 3.05 -7.78 9.43
N TYR A 171 3.13 -6.98 10.50
CA TYR A 171 4.32 -6.90 11.32
C TYR A 171 4.58 -8.22 12.07
N LEU A 172 3.55 -8.78 12.70
CA LEU A 172 3.67 -9.99 13.52
C LEU A 172 3.80 -11.28 12.70
N TYR A 173 3.02 -11.40 11.62
CA TYR A 173 2.90 -12.65 10.85
C TYR A 173 3.56 -12.57 9.46
N GLY A 174 4.23 -11.44 9.17
CA GLY A 174 4.83 -11.15 7.87
C GLY A 174 3.84 -10.61 6.84
N ALA A 175 4.37 -9.93 5.82
CA ALA A 175 3.58 -9.36 4.72
C ALA A 175 3.14 -10.45 3.71
N ASN A 176 2.18 -11.26 4.11
CA ASN A 176 1.62 -12.36 3.31
C ASN A 176 0.12 -12.53 3.57
N PHE A 177 -0.51 -13.46 2.85
CA PHE A 177 -1.95 -13.69 2.94
C PHE A 177 -2.41 -14.19 4.32
N ARG A 178 -1.56 -14.88 5.10
CA ARG A 178 -1.90 -15.35 6.45
C ARG A 178 -2.16 -14.17 7.38
N ALA A 179 -1.35 -13.12 7.29
CA ALA A 179 -1.55 -11.90 8.06
C ALA A 179 -2.88 -11.20 7.73
N ASP A 180 -3.27 -11.15 6.46
CA ASP A 180 -4.55 -10.57 6.05
C ASP A 180 -5.76 -11.43 6.50
N ILE A 181 -5.62 -12.76 6.55
CA ILE A 181 -6.62 -13.67 7.13
C ILE A 181 -6.77 -13.40 8.63
N ILE A 182 -5.66 -13.35 9.38
CA ILE A 182 -5.68 -13.06 10.82
C ILE A 182 -6.27 -11.68 11.08
N TYR A 183 -5.93 -10.67 10.27
CA TYR A 183 -6.55 -9.35 10.31
C TYR A 183 -8.08 -9.44 10.17
N ALA A 184 -8.60 -10.20 9.20
CA ALA A 184 -10.04 -10.39 9.03
C ALA A 184 -10.68 -11.08 10.25
N ILE A 185 -10.01 -12.08 10.85
CA ILE A 185 -10.47 -12.73 12.07
C ILE A 185 -10.56 -11.73 13.23
N LEU A 186 -9.53 -10.91 13.42
CA LEU A 186 -9.48 -9.90 14.49
C LEU A 186 -10.49 -8.76 14.28
N LEU A 187 -10.90 -8.49 13.04
CA LEU A 187 -12.03 -7.61 12.74
C LEU A 187 -13.40 -8.24 13.06
N GLY A 188 -13.45 -9.50 13.46
CA GLY A 188 -14.67 -10.19 13.89
C GLY A 188 -15.29 -11.11 12.84
N PHE A 189 -14.60 -11.43 11.74
CA PHE A 189 -15.09 -12.44 10.81
C PHE A 189 -15.05 -13.82 11.47
N LYS A 190 -16.22 -14.45 11.61
CA LYS A 190 -16.39 -15.78 12.25
C LYS A 190 -16.51 -16.94 11.27
N ASN A 191 -16.54 -16.66 9.97
CA ASN A 191 -16.80 -17.67 8.94
C ASN A 191 -15.68 -17.67 7.88
N PRO A 192 -14.90 -18.76 7.75
CA PRO A 192 -13.82 -18.87 6.76
C PRO A 192 -14.29 -18.62 5.32
N ASN A 193 -15.50 -19.05 4.94
CA ASN A 193 -16.06 -18.78 3.61
C ASN A 193 -16.24 -17.29 3.35
N ARG A 194 -16.65 -16.51 4.36
CA ARG A 194 -16.79 -15.05 4.21
C ARG A 194 -15.44 -14.37 4.08
N ILE A 195 -14.43 -14.84 4.81
CA ILE A 195 -13.05 -14.34 4.71
C ILE A 195 -12.47 -14.64 3.32
N ALA A 196 -12.61 -15.88 2.85
CA ALA A 196 -12.15 -16.30 1.52
C ALA A 196 -12.72 -15.43 0.40
N LYS A 197 -14.04 -15.18 0.44
CA LYS A 197 -14.69 -14.27 -0.53
C LYS A 197 -14.19 -12.84 -0.41
N ALA A 198 -14.06 -12.32 0.81
CA ALA A 198 -13.69 -10.91 1.02
C ALA A 198 -12.22 -10.61 0.69
N LEU A 199 -11.32 -11.56 0.90
CA LEU A 199 -9.89 -11.42 0.59
C LEU A 199 -9.50 -11.99 -0.79
N GLU A 200 -10.44 -12.63 -1.49
CA GLU A 200 -10.21 -13.35 -2.74
C GLU A 200 -9.06 -14.39 -2.64
N ILE A 201 -9.08 -15.17 -1.55
CA ILE A 201 -8.14 -16.27 -1.27
C ILE A 201 -8.92 -17.59 -1.33
N SER A 202 -8.27 -18.69 -1.75
CA SER A 202 -8.92 -20.01 -1.75
C SER A 202 -9.40 -20.41 -0.35
N TYR A 203 -10.53 -21.11 -0.31
CA TYR A 203 -11.17 -21.49 0.95
C TYR A 203 -10.27 -22.35 1.83
N GLU A 204 -9.52 -23.28 1.22
CA GLU A 204 -8.63 -24.21 1.91
C GLU A 204 -7.57 -23.46 2.71
N ASN A 205 -6.87 -22.51 2.05
CA ASN A 205 -5.86 -21.68 2.70
C ASN A 205 -6.44 -20.86 3.85
N VAL A 206 -7.66 -20.34 3.69
CA VAL A 206 -8.33 -19.57 4.73
C VAL A 206 -8.76 -20.45 5.90
N ARG A 207 -9.34 -21.61 5.62
CA ARG A 207 -9.79 -22.57 6.63
C ARG A 207 -8.63 -23.03 7.50
N ASP A 208 -7.50 -23.37 6.90
CA ASP A 208 -6.35 -23.90 7.61
C ASP A 208 -5.76 -22.83 8.55
N VAL A 209 -5.53 -21.61 8.05
CA VAL A 209 -5.05 -20.48 8.89
C VAL A 209 -6.06 -20.11 9.98
N TYR A 210 -7.36 -20.16 9.68
CA TYR A 210 -8.41 -19.87 10.65
C TYR A 210 -8.39 -20.87 11.80
N ASN A 211 -8.29 -22.16 11.49
CA ASN A 211 -8.25 -23.23 12.48
C ASN A 211 -6.98 -23.16 13.33
N ASP A 212 -5.81 -22.95 12.70
CA ASP A 212 -4.53 -22.78 13.40
C ASP A 212 -4.61 -21.60 14.37
N PHE A 213 -5.09 -20.45 13.90
CA PHE A 213 -5.21 -19.26 14.74
C PHE A 213 -6.18 -19.47 15.90
N LYS A 214 -7.32 -20.13 15.67
CA LYS A 214 -8.27 -20.49 16.73
C LYS A 214 -7.63 -21.42 17.76
N LYS A 215 -6.86 -22.41 17.32
CA LYS A 215 -6.18 -23.33 18.22
C LYS A 215 -5.16 -22.62 19.11
N LEU A 216 -4.40 -21.67 18.55
CA LEU A 216 -3.47 -20.85 19.31
C LEU A 216 -4.17 -19.95 20.34
N GLN A 217 -5.37 -19.44 20.02
CA GLN A 217 -6.21 -18.71 20.98
C GLN A 217 -6.69 -19.60 22.13
N GLU A 218 -7.17 -20.81 21.83
CA GLU A 218 -7.59 -21.81 22.84
C GLU A 218 -6.46 -22.15 23.81
N LEU A 219 -5.25 -22.34 23.27
CA LEU A 219 -4.05 -22.62 24.04
C LEU A 219 -3.50 -21.40 24.80
N LYS A 220 -4.14 -20.24 24.68
CA LYS A 220 -3.71 -18.96 25.29
C LYS A 220 -2.29 -18.54 24.90
N LEU A 221 -1.81 -18.99 23.74
CA LEU A 221 -0.48 -18.66 23.22
C LEU A 221 -0.45 -17.29 22.53
N ILE A 222 -1.61 -16.76 22.16
CA ILE A 222 -1.77 -15.42 21.60
C ILE A 222 -2.84 -14.68 22.40
N LYS A 223 -2.51 -13.50 22.92
CA LYS A 223 -3.47 -12.62 23.59
C LYS A 223 -4.23 -11.81 22.54
N THR A 224 -5.56 -11.85 22.61
CA THR A 224 -6.46 -11.01 21.81
C THR A 224 -6.58 -9.60 22.36
#